data_AF-A0A3B5B860-F1
#
_entry.id   AF-A0A3B5B860-F1
#
_cell.length_a   1.000
_cell.length_b   1.000
_cell.length_c   1.000
_cell.angle_alpha   90.00
_cell.angle_beta   90.00
_cell.angle_gamma   90.00
#
_symmetry.space_group_name_H-M   'P 1'
#
loop_
_entity.id
_entity.type
_entity.pdbx_description
1 polymer ?
#
loop_
_entity_poly.entity_id
_entity_poly.type
_entity_poly.pdbx_seq_one_letter_code
_entity_poly.pdbx_strand_id
1 'polypeptide(L)'
;MTVDEDMAGFIPQKEIVYNGLLPYSDRLDREATELLAEIKANLCRAVLVRELWPGVAFWSRKLFSFLKLYGRRFSKEDHILFIKLLYELVTLPDLEPHMMQSYARLLIQLLKKKELLSRDDLQLPWRPLYDLYERVIYSKTEHLGLIWFPNSVDHILKALIKSCRLYFPASSTKEMLDEWRPLLCVFDVVMQKAISNMELFLPTIMPPEEHCQGFQLWFDELMNLWMSVQNQPSWEGHLVNLFARLANDNIGYVDWTPYIPTIFTRILRSLNLPVGVSQMVAPRYLTNSYDIGHLVLWITALLGGPGNPGQKQLTCLFSSIASFYHPSNHGRWQSRLMRLLQRLPASVVRRVHRERHAEPSWITLVPECQRLTDEDLQEFTKSLIGATLLAMFSKTGSTDAAYALQNLALLTPELAIPPVLEKTYAAMQTLTEPHTLTATLSCMIGMARSLVSPNNHYPEGRAHVLPLLMGALPGVDPNDFSKCMITFQFITTFTTLVPLVDCSSAPSRYADLTEVRDLCFASAEFEDFILLFFLLFSLHLAELKCQKMMLHIH
;
A
#
# COMPACT_ATOMS: atom_id res chain seq x y z
N MET A 1 23.70 -28.36 7.35
CA MET A 1 25.11 -28.76 7.18
C MET A 1 25.85 -27.52 6.69
N THR A 2 26.21 -26.56 7.56
CA THR A 2 27.37 -26.58 8.48
C THR A 2 28.73 -26.46 7.76
N VAL A 3 28.82 -25.42 6.91
CA VAL A 3 30.01 -24.77 6.32
C VAL A 3 29.54 -23.35 5.98
N ASP A 4 30.15 -22.23 6.36
CA ASP A 4 31.24 -21.96 7.32
C ASP A 4 30.69 -21.11 8.51
N GLU A 5 31.39 -21.11 9.65
CA GLU A 5 31.22 -20.09 10.72
C GLU A 5 32.41 -19.10 10.79
N ASP A 6 33.54 -19.38 10.12
CA ASP A 6 34.80 -18.63 10.27
C ASP A 6 35.00 -17.43 9.31
N MET A 7 34.14 -17.24 8.29
CA MET A 7 34.27 -16.14 7.31
C MET A 7 33.33 -14.94 7.54
N ALA A 8 32.37 -15.07 8.46
CA ALA A 8 31.35 -14.04 8.71
C ALA A 8 31.66 -13.22 9.98
N GLY A 9 32.67 -12.35 9.91
CA GLY A 9 33.04 -11.44 11.02
C GLY A 9 31.99 -10.38 11.41
N PHE A 10 30.77 -10.46 10.87
CA PHE A 10 29.63 -9.61 11.22
C PHE A 10 28.28 -10.30 10.93
N ILE A 11 27.23 -9.88 11.63
CA ILE A 11 25.86 -10.36 11.40
C ILE A 11 25.16 -9.44 10.38
N PRO A 12 24.64 -9.96 9.24
CA PRO A 12 23.85 -9.18 8.29
C PRO A 12 22.43 -8.92 8.80
N GLN A 13 21.81 -7.79 8.42
CA GLN A 13 20.51 -7.37 8.97
C GLN A 13 19.30 -7.81 8.13
N LYS A 14 19.39 -7.73 6.80
CA LYS A 14 18.26 -8.07 5.90
C LYS A 14 18.74 -8.26 4.46
N GLU A 15 19.23 -9.46 4.16
CA GLU A 15 19.68 -9.86 2.82
C GLU A 15 18.50 -10.07 1.85
N ILE A 16 18.83 -10.28 0.57
CA ILE A 16 17.85 -10.65 -0.46
C ILE A 16 17.79 -12.17 -0.52
N VAL A 17 16.67 -12.75 -0.06
CA VAL A 17 16.42 -14.20 0.01
C VAL A 17 16.71 -14.92 -1.33
N TYR A 18 16.38 -14.27 -2.45
CA TYR A 18 16.58 -14.83 -3.79
C TYR A 18 18.05 -15.09 -4.15
N ASN A 19 19.01 -14.45 -3.49
CA ASN A 19 20.43 -14.67 -3.76
C ASN A 19 20.87 -16.08 -3.36
N GLY A 20 20.30 -16.64 -2.29
CA GLY A 20 20.54 -18.02 -1.87
C GLY A 20 19.99 -19.07 -2.84
N LEU A 21 19.09 -18.69 -3.75
CA LEU A 21 18.49 -19.55 -4.78
C LEU A 21 19.27 -19.54 -6.11
N LEU A 22 20.35 -18.76 -6.21
CA LEU A 22 21.15 -18.69 -7.43
C LEU A 22 22.13 -19.89 -7.52
N PRO A 23 22.43 -20.42 -8.72
CA PRO A 23 23.35 -21.56 -8.90
C PRO A 23 24.80 -21.32 -8.47
N TYR A 24 25.15 -20.09 -8.11
CA TYR A 24 26.48 -19.62 -7.71
C TYR A 24 26.42 -18.83 -6.38
N SER A 25 25.44 -19.16 -5.53
CA SER A 25 25.22 -18.49 -4.24
C SER A 25 26.43 -18.58 -3.31
N ASP A 26 27.17 -19.70 -3.37
CA ASP A 26 28.46 -19.95 -2.72
C ASP A 26 29.51 -18.85 -2.96
N ARG A 27 29.49 -18.22 -4.14
CA ARG A 27 30.45 -17.17 -4.50
C ARG A 27 30.04 -15.77 -4.04
N LEU A 28 28.74 -15.52 -3.88
CA LEU A 28 28.19 -14.18 -3.62
C LEU A 28 28.68 -13.63 -2.29
N ASP A 29 28.90 -14.52 -1.32
CA ASP A 29 29.31 -14.18 0.04
C ASP A 29 30.68 -13.48 0.08
N ARG A 30 31.66 -14.02 -0.66
CA ARG A 30 32.98 -13.39 -0.82
C ARG A 30 32.91 -12.11 -1.64
N GLU A 31 32.24 -12.15 -2.80
CA GLU A 31 32.11 -11.02 -3.72
C GLU A 31 31.47 -9.79 -3.03
N ALA A 32 30.40 -10.00 -2.26
CA ALA A 32 29.73 -8.94 -1.52
C ALA A 32 30.61 -8.39 -0.37
N THR A 33 31.40 -9.24 0.29
CA THR A 33 32.28 -8.81 1.39
C THR A 33 33.44 -7.96 0.87
N GLU A 34 34.06 -8.37 -0.24
CA GLU A 34 35.11 -7.59 -0.94
C GLU A 34 34.56 -6.24 -1.42
N LEU A 35 33.42 -6.24 -2.11
CA LEU A 35 32.79 -5.02 -2.62
C LEU A 35 32.36 -4.06 -1.49
N LEU A 36 31.86 -4.57 -0.36
CA LEU A 36 31.54 -3.76 0.81
C LEU A 36 32.80 -3.10 1.40
N ALA A 37 33.91 -3.84 1.50
CA ALA A 37 35.17 -3.32 1.99
C ALA A 37 35.72 -2.19 1.09
N GLU A 38 35.66 -2.35 -0.23
CA GLU A 38 35.99 -1.30 -1.20
C GLU A 38 35.11 -0.06 -1.03
N ILE A 39 33.79 -0.24 -0.91
CA ILE A 39 32.84 0.85 -0.73
C ILE A 39 33.14 1.62 0.56
N LYS A 40 33.35 0.94 1.69
CA LYS A 40 33.70 1.56 2.97
C LYS A 40 35.00 2.36 2.85
N ALA A 41 36.08 1.71 2.40
CA ALA A 41 37.40 2.32 2.33
C ALA A 41 37.42 3.57 1.44
N ASN A 42 36.84 3.49 0.25
CA ASN A 42 36.94 4.56 -0.74
C ASN A 42 35.88 5.66 -0.56
N LEU A 43 34.69 5.35 -0.01
CA LEU A 43 33.73 6.39 0.41
C LEU A 43 34.33 7.25 1.53
N CYS A 44 34.94 6.63 2.55
CA CYS A 44 35.61 7.35 3.63
C CYS A 44 36.78 8.20 3.11
N ARG A 45 37.64 7.66 2.23
CA ARG A 45 38.74 8.42 1.60
C ARG A 45 38.23 9.62 0.81
N ALA A 46 37.19 9.46 -0.03
CA ALA A 46 36.63 10.55 -0.82
C ALA A 46 36.07 11.67 0.07
N VAL A 47 35.39 11.35 1.17
CA VAL A 47 34.91 12.35 2.13
C VAL A 47 36.07 13.06 2.84
N LEU A 48 37.09 12.32 3.30
CA LEU A 48 38.25 12.89 3.99
C LEU A 48 39.06 13.86 3.10
N VAL A 49 39.22 13.54 1.82
CA VAL A 49 39.89 14.39 0.82
C VAL A 49 38.96 15.50 0.29
N ARG A 50 37.67 15.51 0.70
CA ARG A 50 36.61 16.43 0.24
C ARG A 50 36.30 16.32 -1.26
N GLU A 51 36.57 15.16 -1.85
CA GLU A 51 36.29 14.85 -3.26
C GLU A 51 34.81 14.49 -3.45
N LEU A 52 33.91 15.47 -3.28
CA LEU A 52 32.47 15.27 -3.45
C LEU A 52 32.11 14.76 -4.86
N TRP A 53 32.86 15.22 -5.87
CA TRP A 53 32.78 14.75 -7.24
C TRP A 53 34.20 14.55 -7.83
N PRO A 54 34.47 13.44 -8.54
CA PRO A 54 33.59 12.28 -8.74
C PRO A 54 33.49 11.33 -7.52
N GLY A 55 34.45 11.37 -6.59
CA GLY A 55 34.62 10.40 -5.49
C GLY A 55 33.35 10.01 -4.72
N VAL A 56 32.81 10.91 -3.89
CA VAL A 56 31.66 10.59 -3.01
C VAL A 56 30.43 10.20 -3.84
N ALA A 57 30.16 10.88 -4.95
CA ALA A 57 29.08 10.56 -5.88
C ALA A 57 29.20 9.13 -6.47
N PHE A 58 30.39 8.70 -6.88
CA PHE A 58 30.64 7.36 -7.41
C PHE A 58 30.42 6.28 -6.35
N TRP A 59 31.02 6.42 -5.17
CA TRP A 59 30.91 5.41 -4.11
C TRP A 59 29.51 5.36 -3.48
N SER A 60 28.79 6.48 -3.44
CA SER A 60 27.36 6.52 -3.09
C SER A 60 26.53 5.73 -4.10
N ARG A 61 26.80 5.88 -5.40
CA ARG A 61 26.13 5.09 -6.45
C ARG A 61 26.49 3.60 -6.38
N LYS A 62 27.72 3.25 -6.02
CA LYS A 62 28.13 1.86 -5.74
C LYS A 62 27.39 1.26 -4.54
N LEU A 63 27.28 2.00 -3.42
CA LEU A 63 26.48 1.56 -2.26
C LEU A 63 24.99 1.40 -2.61
N PHE A 64 24.43 2.30 -3.42
CA PHE A 64 23.06 2.18 -3.91
C PHE A 64 22.84 0.90 -4.75
N SER A 65 23.80 0.55 -5.60
CA SER A 65 23.78 -0.72 -6.35
C SER A 65 23.97 -1.93 -5.43
N PHE A 66 24.87 -1.85 -4.44
CA PHE A 66 25.05 -2.91 -3.44
C PHE A 66 23.74 -3.23 -2.70
N LEU A 67 23.03 -2.20 -2.23
CA LEU A 67 21.71 -2.35 -1.58
C LEU A 67 20.65 -3.02 -2.47
N LYS A 68 20.77 -2.88 -3.79
CA LYS A 68 19.87 -3.52 -4.77
C LYS A 68 20.22 -4.98 -5.06
N LEU A 69 21.51 -5.32 -5.05
CA LEU A 69 22.00 -6.66 -5.39
C LEU A 69 22.06 -7.58 -4.17
N TYR A 70 22.52 -7.09 -3.03
CA TYR A 70 22.80 -7.89 -1.83
C TYR A 70 21.88 -7.55 -0.64
N GLY A 71 21.08 -6.49 -0.73
CA GLY A 71 20.27 -6.02 0.38
C GLY A 71 21.12 -5.36 1.46
N ARG A 72 20.87 -5.66 2.73
CA ARG A 72 21.60 -5.11 3.89
C ARG A 72 22.55 -6.16 4.47
N ARG A 73 23.48 -6.61 3.64
CA ARG A 73 24.59 -7.48 4.03
C ARG A 73 25.73 -6.63 4.61
N PHE A 74 25.49 -6.04 5.78
CA PHE A 74 26.47 -5.31 6.59
C PHE A 74 26.00 -5.25 8.05
N SER A 75 26.93 -5.00 8.97
CA SER A 75 26.67 -4.94 10.40
C SER A 75 25.71 -3.79 10.78
N LYS A 76 25.11 -3.88 11.97
CA LYS A 76 24.27 -2.81 12.53
C LYS A 76 25.07 -1.51 12.70
N GLU A 77 26.32 -1.63 13.13
CA GLU A 77 27.26 -0.51 13.28
C GLU A 77 27.55 0.17 11.93
N ASP A 78 27.89 -0.60 10.89
CA ASP A 78 28.13 -0.07 9.54
C ASP A 78 26.89 0.65 9.00
N HIS A 79 25.70 0.11 9.25
CA HIS A 79 24.43 0.74 8.85
C HIS A 79 24.26 2.12 9.48
N ILE A 80 24.52 2.25 10.78
CA ILE A 80 24.46 3.51 11.53
C ILE A 80 25.53 4.48 11.01
N LEU A 81 26.75 4.00 10.74
CA LEU A 81 27.83 4.82 10.18
C LEU A 81 27.52 5.35 8.78
N PHE A 82 27.00 4.51 7.87
CA PHE A 82 26.56 4.95 6.54
C PHE A 82 25.44 6.00 6.64
N ILE A 83 24.48 5.79 7.54
CA ILE A 83 23.39 6.75 7.76
C ILE A 83 23.93 8.09 8.27
N LYS A 84 24.75 8.09 9.33
CA LYS A 84 25.32 9.33 9.90
C LYS A 84 26.18 10.07 8.87
N LEU A 85 27.04 9.36 8.14
CA LEU A 85 27.88 9.96 7.09
C LEU A 85 27.04 10.62 5.99
N LEU A 86 26.03 9.91 5.47
CA LEU A 86 25.16 10.45 4.42
C LEU A 86 24.22 11.54 4.94
N TYR A 87 23.84 11.51 6.21
CA TYR A 87 23.06 12.56 6.85
C TYR A 87 23.82 13.88 6.83
N GLU A 88 25.02 13.89 7.41
CA GLU A 88 25.91 15.07 7.44
C GLU A 88 26.20 15.59 6.02
N LEU A 89 26.47 14.68 5.06
CA LEU A 89 26.68 15.04 3.65
C LEU A 89 25.45 15.71 3.03
N VAL A 90 24.23 15.22 3.27
CA VAL A 90 23.00 15.82 2.73
C VAL A 90 22.71 17.20 3.35
N THR A 91 23.00 17.37 4.64
CA THR A 91 22.73 18.62 5.36
C THR A 91 23.82 19.67 5.24
N LEU A 92 24.86 19.44 4.43
CA LEU A 92 25.91 20.42 4.17
C LEU A 92 25.31 21.77 3.70
N PRO A 93 25.85 22.92 4.19
CA PRO A 93 25.55 24.21 3.60
C PRO A 93 26.06 24.24 2.16
N ASP A 94 25.31 24.91 1.29
CA ASP A 94 25.68 25.21 -0.11
C ASP A 94 26.02 23.99 -1.00
N LEU A 95 25.62 22.78 -0.60
CA LEU A 95 25.73 21.59 -1.46
C LEU A 95 24.86 21.72 -2.71
N GLU A 96 25.44 21.37 -3.86
CA GLU A 96 24.77 21.38 -5.16
C GLU A 96 23.47 20.53 -5.13
N PRO A 97 22.32 21.07 -5.61
CA PRO A 97 21.03 20.36 -5.55
C PRO A 97 21.02 18.95 -6.14
N HIS A 98 21.79 18.68 -7.20
CA HIS A 98 21.86 17.36 -7.82
C HIS A 98 22.65 16.33 -6.99
N MET A 99 23.73 16.77 -6.33
CA MET A 99 24.45 15.94 -5.36
C MET A 99 23.58 15.67 -4.13
N MET A 100 22.93 16.71 -3.58
CA MET A 100 22.01 16.58 -2.45
C MET A 100 20.91 15.56 -2.72
N GLN A 101 20.24 15.63 -3.88
CA GLN A 101 19.22 14.63 -4.27
C GLN A 101 19.78 13.21 -4.36
N SER A 102 21.03 13.06 -4.82
CA SER A 102 21.66 11.75 -4.98
C SER A 102 21.95 11.09 -3.63
N TYR A 103 22.49 11.86 -2.67
CA TYR A 103 22.73 11.39 -1.31
C TYR A 103 21.43 11.18 -0.54
N ALA A 104 20.44 12.08 -0.69
CA ALA A 104 19.12 11.94 -0.08
C ALA A 104 18.39 10.66 -0.53
N ARG A 105 18.43 10.33 -1.82
CA ARG A 105 17.84 9.07 -2.35
C ARG A 105 18.50 7.83 -1.75
N LEU A 106 19.81 7.84 -1.52
CA LEU A 106 20.54 6.74 -0.89
C LEU A 106 20.20 6.62 0.61
N LEU A 107 20.16 7.74 1.32
CA LEU A 107 19.79 7.81 2.73
C LEU A 107 18.35 7.33 2.97
N ILE A 108 17.40 7.72 2.11
CA ILE A 108 16.04 7.15 2.08
C ILE A 108 16.08 5.62 1.90
N GLN A 109 16.92 5.09 1.00
CA GLN A 109 17.01 3.62 0.82
C GLN A 109 17.59 2.90 2.03
N LEU A 110 18.51 3.50 2.80
CA LEU A 110 19.01 2.93 4.07
C LEU A 110 17.91 2.92 5.14
N LEU A 111 17.27 4.07 5.37
CA LEU A 111 16.23 4.26 6.39
C LEU A 111 14.89 3.56 6.08
N LYS A 112 14.67 3.10 4.84
CA LYS A 112 13.42 2.48 4.36
C LYS A 112 12.89 1.31 5.20
N LYS A 113 13.76 0.51 5.83
CA LYS A 113 13.38 -0.66 6.66
C LYS A 113 13.51 -0.28 8.14
N LYS A 114 12.50 0.43 8.64
CA LYS A 114 12.46 0.99 10.01
C LYS A 114 12.58 -0.07 11.11
N GLU A 115 12.25 -1.32 10.81
CA GLU A 115 12.28 -2.42 11.78
C GLU A 115 13.71 -2.78 12.24
N LEU A 116 14.75 -2.35 11.50
CA LEU A 116 16.15 -2.75 11.70
C LEU A 116 16.95 -1.89 12.68
N LEU A 117 16.54 -0.64 12.89
CA LEU A 117 17.20 0.31 13.79
C LEU A 117 16.14 0.95 14.67
N SER A 118 16.33 0.91 15.99
CA SER A 118 15.55 1.73 16.91
C SER A 118 16.09 3.16 16.92
N ARG A 119 15.36 4.05 17.59
CA ARG A 119 15.82 5.42 17.87
C ARG A 119 16.93 5.46 18.95
N ASP A 120 17.10 4.41 19.74
CA ASP A 120 18.20 4.29 20.71
C ASP A 120 19.51 3.96 20.00
N ASP A 121 19.44 3.22 18.90
CA ASP A 121 20.58 2.94 18.01
C ASP A 121 21.01 4.18 17.20
N LEU A 122 20.03 5.02 16.82
CA LEU A 122 20.21 6.11 15.88
C LEU A 122 19.38 7.33 16.28
N GLN A 123 20.08 8.43 16.56
CA GLN A 123 19.49 9.76 16.71
C GLN A 123 20.01 10.70 15.61
N LEU A 124 19.11 11.49 15.02
CA LEU A 124 19.38 12.45 13.96
C LEU A 124 18.84 13.83 14.38
N PRO A 125 19.65 14.91 14.40
CA PRO A 125 19.20 16.22 14.84
C PRO A 125 18.26 16.83 13.79
N TRP A 126 17.03 17.19 14.15
CA TRP A 126 16.03 17.65 13.17
C TRP A 126 16.34 19.00 12.50
N ARG A 127 17.05 19.91 13.20
CA ARG A 127 17.30 21.29 12.77
C ARG A 127 18.01 21.42 11.40
N PRO A 128 19.15 20.75 11.12
CA PRO A 128 19.80 20.83 9.80
C PRO A 128 18.92 20.37 8.62
N LEU A 129 17.99 19.42 8.84
CA LEU A 129 17.00 19.03 7.82
C LEU A 129 15.92 20.09 7.63
N TYR A 130 15.50 20.76 8.71
CA TYR A 130 14.56 21.87 8.64
C TYR A 130 15.18 23.07 7.89
N ASP A 131 16.41 23.45 8.23
CA ASP A 131 17.11 24.56 7.59
C ASP A 131 17.35 24.28 6.09
N LEU A 132 17.70 23.04 5.73
CA LEU A 132 17.79 22.59 4.34
C LEU A 132 16.43 22.67 3.63
N TYR A 133 15.35 22.21 4.27
CA TYR A 133 14.00 22.24 3.71
C TYR A 133 13.51 23.67 3.50
N GLU A 134 13.75 24.55 4.47
CA GLU A 134 13.38 25.97 4.38
C GLU A 134 14.18 26.70 3.30
N ARG A 135 15.50 26.49 3.23
CA ARG A 135 16.37 27.06 2.18
C ARG A 135 15.94 26.69 0.77
N VAL A 136 15.45 25.47 0.57
CA VAL A 136 15.07 24.94 -0.75
C VAL A 136 13.61 25.30 -1.09
N ILE A 137 12.65 25.01 -0.21
CA ILE A 137 11.21 25.10 -0.52
C ILE A 137 10.62 26.49 -0.25
N TYR A 138 11.20 27.26 0.65
CA TYR A 138 10.82 28.65 0.91
C TYR A 138 11.91 29.62 0.39
N SER A 139 12.57 29.23 -0.70
CA SER A 139 13.65 30.00 -1.32
C SER A 139 13.22 31.40 -1.74
N LYS A 140 13.92 32.41 -1.22
CA LYS A 140 13.75 33.82 -1.61
C LYS A 140 14.42 34.16 -2.96
N THR A 141 15.11 33.21 -3.59
CA THR A 141 15.94 33.46 -4.78
C THR A 141 15.56 32.59 -5.99
N GLU A 142 14.83 31.50 -5.80
CA GLU A 142 14.33 30.65 -6.90
C GLU A 142 13.36 31.41 -7.82
N HIS A 143 12.40 32.15 -7.25
CA HIS A 143 11.45 32.96 -8.03
C HIS A 143 12.11 34.15 -8.77
N LEU A 144 13.38 34.44 -8.46
CA LEU A 144 14.22 35.42 -9.16
C LEU A 144 15.10 34.78 -10.26
N GLY A 145 15.03 33.45 -10.43
CA GLY A 145 15.83 32.70 -11.40
C GLY A 145 17.32 32.52 -11.03
N LEU A 146 17.70 32.87 -9.79
CA LEU A 146 19.09 32.83 -9.32
C LEU A 146 19.56 31.41 -8.96
N ILE A 147 18.63 30.52 -8.60
CA ILE A 147 18.89 29.11 -8.29
C ILE A 147 17.82 28.28 -9.00
N TRP A 148 18.24 27.19 -9.63
CA TRP A 148 17.36 26.26 -10.34
C TRP A 148 17.36 24.91 -9.61
N PHE A 149 16.29 24.63 -8.87
CA PHE A 149 16.12 23.31 -8.26
C PHE A 149 15.47 22.32 -9.23
N PRO A 150 15.86 21.03 -9.24
CA PRO A 150 15.21 20.05 -10.10
C PRO A 150 13.78 19.76 -9.60
N ASN A 151 12.80 19.65 -10.50
CA ASN A 151 11.35 19.49 -10.21
C ASN A 151 10.99 18.37 -9.20
N SER A 152 11.88 17.41 -8.94
CA SER A 152 11.67 16.33 -7.95
C SER A 152 12.17 16.64 -6.53
N VAL A 153 12.76 17.82 -6.28
CA VAL A 153 13.44 18.15 -5.02
C VAL A 153 12.50 18.11 -3.82
N ASP A 154 11.31 18.69 -3.94
CA ASP A 154 10.31 18.75 -2.88
C ASP A 154 9.87 17.35 -2.45
N HIS A 155 9.59 16.49 -3.42
CA HIS A 155 9.20 15.11 -3.17
C HIS A 155 10.33 14.32 -2.47
N ILE A 156 11.58 14.52 -2.89
CA ILE A 156 12.74 13.83 -2.31
C ILE A 156 13.02 14.32 -0.89
N LEU A 157 13.01 15.63 -0.64
CA LEU A 157 13.20 16.18 0.70
C LEU A 157 12.06 15.77 1.64
N LYS A 158 10.80 15.81 1.20
CA LYS A 158 9.67 15.31 1.99
C LYS A 158 9.78 13.82 2.31
N ALA A 159 10.24 13.00 1.36
CA ALA A 159 10.49 11.58 1.59
C ALA A 159 11.67 11.34 2.55
N LEU A 160 12.72 12.15 2.48
CA LEU A 160 13.86 12.09 3.39
C LEU A 160 13.43 12.45 4.81
N ILE A 161 12.77 13.59 5.01
CA ILE A 161 12.32 14.03 6.35
C ILE A 161 11.36 12.99 6.95
N LYS A 162 10.41 12.46 6.16
CA LYS A 162 9.52 11.37 6.61
C LYS A 162 10.27 10.09 7.01
N SER A 163 11.46 9.84 6.46
CA SER A 163 12.34 8.71 6.81
C SER A 163 13.22 8.98 8.03
N CYS A 164 13.76 10.20 8.17
CA CYS A 164 14.61 10.60 9.29
C CYS A 164 13.82 10.89 10.58
N ARG A 165 12.57 11.35 10.46
CA ARG A 165 11.72 11.79 11.59
C ARG A 165 11.55 10.76 12.70
N LEU A 166 11.60 9.48 12.35
CA LEU A 166 11.52 8.37 13.30
C LEU A 166 12.69 8.35 14.31
N TYR A 167 13.80 8.99 13.95
CA TYR A 167 15.07 9.00 14.67
C TYR A 167 15.37 10.38 15.30
N PHE A 168 14.39 11.28 15.37
CA PHE A 168 14.57 12.57 16.05
C PHE A 168 14.59 12.37 17.59
N PRO A 169 15.48 13.05 18.34
CA PRO A 169 15.50 13.03 19.80
C PRO A 169 14.15 13.39 20.44
N ALA A 170 13.84 12.84 21.62
CA ALA A 170 12.58 13.10 22.33
C ALA A 170 12.28 14.59 22.54
N SER A 171 13.30 15.41 22.84
CA SER A 171 13.17 16.87 23.00
C SER A 171 12.70 17.60 21.74
N SER A 172 12.93 17.01 20.55
CA SER A 172 12.68 17.65 19.25
C SER A 172 11.22 18.06 19.08
N THR A 173 10.28 17.29 19.60
CA THR A 173 8.85 17.66 19.51
C THR A 173 8.58 19.00 20.19
N LYS A 174 9.14 19.22 21.39
CA LYS A 174 8.97 20.49 22.10
C LYS A 174 9.61 21.64 21.32
N GLU A 175 10.84 21.46 20.86
CA GLU A 175 11.56 22.48 20.07
C GLU A 175 10.83 22.85 18.78
N MET A 176 10.20 21.89 18.10
CA MET A 176 9.36 22.10 16.91
C MET A 176 8.07 22.84 17.23
N LEU A 177 7.43 22.54 18.36
CA LEU A 177 6.24 23.24 18.80
C LEU A 177 6.56 24.68 19.20
N ASP A 178 7.66 24.91 19.92
CA ASP A 178 8.10 26.25 20.32
C ASP A 178 8.42 27.12 19.07
N GLU A 179 8.89 26.52 17.97
CA GLU A 179 9.10 27.16 16.67
C GLU A 179 7.80 27.51 15.92
N TRP A 180 6.85 26.57 15.83
CA TRP A 180 5.69 26.69 14.94
C TRP A 180 4.38 27.11 15.62
N ARG A 181 4.25 26.98 16.95
CA ARG A 181 3.09 27.50 17.70
C ARG A 181 2.87 29.00 17.55
N PRO A 182 3.90 29.88 17.61
CA PRO A 182 3.71 31.32 17.40
C PRO A 182 3.12 31.68 16.03
N LEU A 183 3.21 30.75 15.07
CA LEU A 183 2.75 30.92 13.70
C LEU A 183 1.29 30.47 13.48
N LEU A 184 0.61 29.95 14.51
CA LEU A 184 -0.75 29.39 14.42
C LEU A 184 -1.87 30.46 14.37
N CYS A 185 -1.65 31.55 13.63
CA CYS A 185 -2.66 32.58 13.41
C CYS A 185 -3.65 32.15 12.32
N VAL A 186 -4.88 31.79 12.68
CA VAL A 186 -5.93 31.32 11.75
C VAL A 186 -6.30 32.31 10.63
N PHE A 187 -5.92 33.58 10.76
CA PHE A 187 -6.16 34.63 9.77
C PHE A 187 -4.97 34.89 8.84
N ASP A 188 -3.80 34.32 9.13
CA ASP A 188 -2.57 34.53 8.36
C ASP A 188 -2.26 33.32 7.45
N VAL A 189 -1.65 33.58 6.30
CA VAL A 189 -1.14 32.57 5.38
C VAL A 189 0.00 31.76 6.00
N VAL A 190 0.75 32.33 6.95
CA VAL A 190 1.87 31.63 7.63
C VAL A 190 1.40 30.37 8.39
N MET A 191 0.13 30.31 8.81
CA MET A 191 -0.51 29.11 9.38
C MET A 191 -0.40 27.87 8.47
N GLN A 192 -0.47 28.06 7.14
CA GLN A 192 -0.29 26.97 6.18
C GLN A 192 1.11 26.37 6.27
N LYS A 193 2.15 27.21 6.40
CA LYS A 193 3.54 26.78 6.56
C LYS A 193 3.72 26.05 7.89
N ALA A 194 3.20 26.60 8.98
CA ALA A 194 3.27 26.00 10.31
C ALA A 194 2.68 24.58 10.33
N ILE A 195 1.44 24.40 9.88
CA ILE A 195 0.77 23.09 9.89
C ILE A 195 1.39 22.11 8.87
N SER A 196 1.84 22.58 7.71
CA SER A 196 2.57 21.75 6.74
C SER A 196 3.90 21.24 7.30
N ASN A 197 4.64 22.08 8.02
CA ASN A 197 5.86 21.69 8.73
C ASN A 197 5.54 20.71 9.87
N MET A 198 4.50 20.97 10.66
CA MET A 198 4.03 20.04 11.71
C MET A 198 3.66 18.67 11.14
N GLU A 199 2.90 18.60 10.03
CA GLU A 199 2.61 17.34 9.33
C GLU A 199 3.91 16.63 8.94
N LEU A 200 4.88 17.36 8.40
CA LEU A 200 6.09 16.79 7.85
C LEU A 200 7.08 16.32 8.93
N PHE A 201 7.29 17.09 9.99
CA PHE A 201 8.36 16.89 10.98
C PHE A 201 7.92 16.30 12.32
N LEU A 202 6.70 16.51 12.82
CA LEU A 202 6.34 16.04 14.17
C LEU A 202 6.35 14.50 14.27
N PRO A 203 7.17 13.90 15.15
CA PRO A 203 7.21 12.46 15.31
C PRO A 203 5.88 11.94 15.88
N THR A 204 5.50 10.75 15.44
CA THR A 204 4.24 10.07 15.83
C THR A 204 4.48 8.65 16.34
N ILE A 205 5.51 7.95 15.86
CA ILE A 205 5.96 6.68 16.45
C ILE A 205 6.94 7.01 17.58
N MET A 206 6.56 6.70 18.82
CA MET A 206 7.41 6.74 20.00
C MET A 206 6.99 5.60 20.96
N PRO A 207 7.87 5.13 21.84
CA PRO A 207 7.49 4.21 22.90
C PRO A 207 6.44 4.84 23.83
N PRO A 208 5.53 4.05 24.44
CA PRO A 208 4.49 4.55 25.34
C PRO A 208 4.99 5.44 26.49
N GLU A 209 6.18 5.14 27.01
CA GLU A 209 6.86 5.87 28.08
C GLU A 209 7.15 7.34 27.72
N GLU A 210 7.22 7.67 26.43
CA GLU A 210 7.53 9.01 25.93
C GLU A 210 6.36 9.71 25.22
N HIS A 211 5.15 9.15 25.29
CA HIS A 211 3.97 9.81 24.69
C HIS A 211 3.75 11.22 25.24
N CYS A 212 4.13 11.44 26.50
CA CYS A 212 4.16 12.75 27.19
C CYS A 212 5.16 13.76 26.61
N GLN A 213 6.20 13.31 25.90
CA GLN A 213 7.23 14.16 25.26
C GLN A 213 6.97 14.40 23.77
N GLY A 214 5.92 13.80 23.19
CA GLY A 214 5.56 14.02 21.80
C GLY A 214 4.09 14.37 21.59
N PHE A 215 3.26 13.40 21.19
CA PHE A 215 1.90 13.74 20.73
C PHE A 215 1.01 14.32 21.83
N GLN A 216 1.18 13.93 23.09
CA GLN A 216 0.41 14.53 24.19
C GLN A 216 0.74 16.01 24.41
N LEU A 217 1.88 16.51 23.89
CA LEU A 217 2.21 17.93 23.96
C LEU A 217 1.34 18.79 23.02
N TRP A 218 0.75 18.22 21.96
CA TRP A 218 0.09 18.98 20.88
C TRP A 218 -1.28 18.46 20.45
N PHE A 219 -1.64 17.21 20.79
CA PHE A 219 -2.86 16.57 20.31
C PHE A 219 -4.11 17.36 20.68
N ASP A 220 -4.32 17.67 21.97
CA ASP A 220 -5.54 18.34 22.44
C ASP A 220 -5.65 19.76 21.89
N GLU A 221 -4.55 20.51 21.83
CA GLU A 221 -4.50 21.86 21.23
C GLU A 221 -4.94 21.84 19.77
N LEU A 222 -4.29 21.00 18.95
CA LEU A 222 -4.57 20.93 17.52
C LEU A 222 -5.92 20.29 17.23
N MET A 223 -6.39 19.35 18.06
CA MET A 223 -7.70 18.72 17.88
C MET A 223 -8.83 19.69 18.24
N ASN A 224 -8.69 20.49 19.31
CA ASN A 224 -9.63 21.55 19.64
C ASN A 224 -9.66 22.64 18.56
N LEU A 225 -8.50 23.04 18.03
CA LEU A 225 -8.40 23.93 16.85
C LEU A 225 -9.19 23.34 15.66
N TRP A 226 -8.93 22.08 15.31
CA TRP A 226 -9.61 21.40 14.19
C TRP A 226 -11.12 21.36 14.39
N MET A 227 -11.59 20.98 15.60
CA MET A 227 -13.01 20.92 15.96
C MET A 227 -13.69 22.29 15.86
N SER A 228 -13.02 23.37 16.27
CA SER A 228 -13.57 24.74 16.22
C SER A 228 -13.77 25.28 14.79
N VAL A 229 -12.94 24.84 13.84
CA VAL A 229 -12.92 25.38 12.47
C VAL A 229 -13.81 24.57 11.54
N GLN A 230 -14.79 25.22 10.90
CA GLN A 230 -15.80 24.57 10.04
C GLN A 230 -15.75 24.96 8.54
N ASN A 231 -14.92 25.95 8.19
CA ASN A 231 -14.88 26.59 6.86
C ASN A 231 -13.92 25.93 5.85
N GLN A 232 -13.39 24.75 6.17
CA GLN A 232 -12.48 23.94 5.34
C GLN A 232 -11.30 24.74 4.76
N PRO A 233 -10.40 25.28 5.60
CA PRO A 233 -9.24 26.01 5.15
C PRO A 233 -8.21 25.09 4.47
N SER A 234 -7.34 25.66 3.65
CA SER A 234 -6.32 24.92 2.90
C SER A 234 -5.31 24.16 3.78
N TRP A 235 -5.16 24.55 5.05
CA TRP A 235 -4.28 23.89 6.00
C TRP A 235 -4.91 22.66 6.66
N GLU A 236 -6.24 22.52 6.61
CA GLU A 236 -6.95 21.44 7.31
C GLU A 236 -6.54 20.06 6.79
N GLY A 237 -6.26 19.92 5.49
CA GLY A 237 -5.80 18.67 4.89
C GLY A 237 -4.48 18.18 5.47
N HIS A 238 -3.53 19.07 5.75
CA HIS A 238 -2.27 18.74 6.40
C HIS A 238 -2.49 18.27 7.85
N LEU A 239 -3.44 18.90 8.55
CA LEU A 239 -3.77 18.51 9.91
C LEU A 239 -4.47 17.14 9.98
N VAL A 240 -5.37 16.85 9.04
CA VAL A 240 -5.97 15.52 8.86
C VAL A 240 -4.91 14.46 8.51
N ASN A 241 -3.91 14.79 7.68
CA ASN A 241 -2.79 13.89 7.40
C ASN A 241 -1.97 13.57 8.66
N LEU A 242 -1.75 14.56 9.53
CA LEU A 242 -1.06 14.38 10.81
C LEU A 242 -1.87 13.49 11.77
N PHE A 243 -3.17 13.73 11.93
CA PHE A 243 -4.06 12.90 12.76
C PHE A 243 -4.20 11.47 12.24
N ALA A 244 -4.36 11.29 10.93
CA ALA A 244 -4.41 9.97 10.30
C ALA A 244 -3.15 9.15 10.59
N ARG A 245 -1.98 9.79 10.55
CA ARG A 245 -0.70 9.16 10.92
C ARG A 245 -0.66 8.84 12.41
N LEU A 246 -0.99 9.81 13.27
CA LEU A 246 -1.00 9.62 14.72
C LEU A 246 -1.86 8.42 15.14
N ALA A 247 -3.09 8.35 14.61
CA ALA A 247 -4.03 7.28 14.87
C ALA A 247 -3.48 5.91 14.44
N ASN A 248 -2.96 5.81 13.20
CA ASN A 248 -2.37 4.57 12.68
C ASN A 248 -1.16 4.11 13.49
N ASP A 249 -0.30 5.04 13.91
CA ASP A 249 0.93 4.70 14.61
C ASP A 249 0.64 4.24 16.06
N ASN A 250 -0.35 4.87 16.73
CA ASN A 250 -0.66 4.71 18.16
C ASN A 250 -2.09 4.18 18.42
N ILE A 251 -2.53 3.16 17.67
CA ILE A 251 -3.82 2.48 17.88
C ILE A 251 -3.93 2.02 19.35
N GLY A 252 -4.98 2.46 20.05
CA GLY A 252 -5.23 2.13 21.45
C GLY A 252 -4.62 3.07 22.49
N TYR A 253 -3.80 4.06 22.10
CA TYR A 253 -3.17 5.01 23.04
C TYR A 253 -3.76 6.43 22.98
N VAL A 254 -4.64 6.70 21.99
CA VAL A 254 -5.38 7.95 21.85
C VAL A 254 -6.87 7.60 21.83
N ASP A 255 -7.66 8.21 22.73
CA ASP A 255 -9.11 8.05 22.69
C ASP A 255 -9.72 8.96 21.60
N TRP A 256 -10.09 8.34 20.48
CA TRP A 256 -10.77 9.02 19.38
C TRP A 256 -12.29 9.03 19.54
N THR A 257 -12.86 8.32 20.53
CA THR A 257 -14.30 8.09 20.68
C THR A 257 -15.14 9.38 20.67
N PRO A 258 -14.75 10.48 21.37
CA PRO A 258 -15.51 11.72 21.34
C PRO A 258 -15.59 12.37 19.95
N TYR A 259 -14.62 12.10 19.08
CA TYR A 259 -14.43 12.77 17.81
C TYR A 259 -14.95 11.98 16.60
N ILE A 260 -15.10 10.65 16.74
CA ILE A 260 -15.54 9.73 15.68
C ILE A 260 -16.72 10.27 14.84
N PRO A 261 -17.84 10.75 15.44
CA PRO A 261 -18.97 11.27 14.64
C PRO A 261 -18.61 12.47 13.76
N THR A 262 -17.79 13.39 14.27
CA THR A 262 -17.31 14.56 13.51
C THR A 262 -16.31 14.16 12.43
N ILE A 263 -15.43 13.19 12.71
CA ILE A 263 -14.48 12.63 11.74
C ILE A 263 -15.23 12.07 10.53
N PHE A 264 -16.19 11.17 10.73
CA PHE A 264 -16.96 10.58 9.64
C PHE A 264 -17.83 11.60 8.91
N THR A 265 -18.39 12.59 9.61
CA THR A 265 -19.14 13.71 9.00
C THR A 265 -18.27 14.56 8.08
N ARG A 266 -17.05 14.92 8.50
CA ARG A 266 -16.11 15.69 7.66
C ARG A 266 -15.53 14.85 6.52
N ILE A 267 -15.31 13.56 6.73
CA ILE A 267 -14.97 12.60 5.67
C ILE A 267 -16.04 12.63 4.58
N LEU A 268 -17.32 12.43 4.94
CA LEU A 268 -18.44 12.47 3.99
C LEU A 268 -18.50 13.80 3.23
N ARG A 269 -18.36 14.94 3.92
CA ARG A 269 -18.27 16.26 3.27
C ARG A 269 -17.11 16.34 2.27
N SER A 270 -15.93 15.81 2.61
CA SER A 270 -14.74 15.81 1.74
C SER A 270 -14.83 14.91 0.50
N LEU A 271 -15.86 14.08 0.40
CA LEU A 271 -16.17 13.32 -0.82
C LEU A 271 -16.83 14.20 -1.90
N ASN A 272 -17.32 15.39 -1.54
CA ASN A 272 -17.91 16.39 -2.44
C ASN A 272 -19.02 15.82 -3.33
N LEU A 273 -19.91 15.01 -2.73
CA LEU A 273 -21.04 14.38 -3.41
C LEU A 273 -22.15 15.41 -3.67
N PRO A 274 -22.80 15.41 -4.86
CA PRO A 274 -23.95 16.26 -5.09
C PRO A 274 -25.17 15.70 -4.32
N VAL A 275 -25.62 16.46 -3.33
CA VAL A 275 -26.81 16.15 -2.53
C VAL A 275 -27.76 17.33 -2.60
N GLY A 276 -29.05 17.05 -2.83
CA GLY A 276 -30.09 18.07 -2.98
C GLY A 276 -30.36 18.49 -4.43
N VAL A 277 -31.53 19.10 -4.65
CA VAL A 277 -31.98 19.54 -5.98
C VAL A 277 -31.44 20.95 -6.27
N SER A 278 -30.70 21.11 -7.37
CA SER A 278 -30.21 22.40 -7.89
C SER A 278 -29.33 23.25 -6.96
N GLN A 279 -28.78 22.69 -5.88
CA GLN A 279 -27.86 23.41 -4.99
C GLN A 279 -26.42 23.34 -5.53
N MET A 280 -25.91 24.46 -6.05
CA MET A 280 -24.49 24.56 -6.44
C MET A 280 -23.61 24.86 -5.22
N VAL A 281 -22.76 23.90 -4.86
CA VAL A 281 -21.71 24.10 -3.85
C VAL A 281 -20.64 25.06 -4.40
N ALA A 282 -20.23 26.05 -3.60
CA ALA A 282 -19.24 27.04 -4.02
C ALA A 282 -17.89 26.38 -4.39
N PRO A 283 -17.21 26.80 -5.48
CA PRO A 283 -15.99 26.16 -5.99
C PRO A 283 -14.86 25.96 -4.97
N ARG A 284 -14.76 26.84 -3.96
CA ARG A 284 -13.74 26.78 -2.90
C ARG A 284 -13.82 25.51 -2.04
N TYR A 285 -14.99 24.90 -1.88
CA TYR A 285 -15.13 23.63 -1.15
C TYR A 285 -14.77 22.41 -2.01
N LEU A 286 -14.79 22.56 -3.34
CA LEU A 286 -14.41 21.49 -4.27
C LEU A 286 -12.90 21.27 -4.35
N THR A 287 -12.07 22.29 -4.03
CA THR A 287 -10.60 22.19 -4.05
C THR A 287 -10.02 21.61 -2.77
N ASN A 288 -10.57 21.95 -1.60
CA ASN A 288 -10.02 21.57 -0.29
C ASN A 288 -10.51 20.19 0.17
N SER A 289 -10.30 19.18 -0.68
CA SER A 289 -10.66 17.80 -0.42
C SER A 289 -9.51 17.04 0.27
N TYR A 290 -9.80 16.23 1.29
CA TYR A 290 -8.77 15.43 1.97
C TYR A 290 -8.18 14.35 1.06
N ASP A 291 -6.95 13.92 1.33
CA ASP A 291 -6.32 12.79 0.62
C ASP A 291 -6.93 11.45 1.06
N ILE A 292 -7.41 10.67 0.08
CA ILE A 292 -8.01 9.36 0.29
C ILE A 292 -7.04 8.38 0.99
N GLY A 293 -5.72 8.52 0.79
CA GLY A 293 -4.73 7.69 1.48
C GLY A 293 -4.72 7.89 2.98
N HIS A 294 -4.69 9.14 3.44
CA HIS A 294 -4.73 9.47 4.85
C HIS A 294 -6.12 9.20 5.46
N LEU A 295 -7.22 9.46 4.73
CA LEU A 295 -8.56 9.07 5.20
C LEU A 295 -8.68 7.57 5.44
N VAL A 296 -8.16 6.75 4.52
CA VAL A 296 -8.13 5.30 4.67
C VAL A 296 -7.32 4.88 5.88
N LEU A 297 -6.14 5.46 6.11
CA LEU A 297 -5.33 5.18 7.32
C LEU A 297 -6.09 5.56 8.60
N TRP A 298 -6.73 6.72 8.63
CA TRP A 298 -7.48 7.19 9.80
C TRP A 298 -8.68 6.28 10.10
N ILE A 299 -9.54 6.02 9.11
CA ILE A 299 -10.66 5.08 9.24
C ILE A 299 -10.15 3.72 9.72
N THR A 300 -9.10 3.17 9.09
CA THR A 300 -8.53 1.87 9.46
C THR A 300 -8.08 1.84 10.91
N ALA A 301 -7.50 2.92 11.43
CA ALA A 301 -7.02 3.02 12.80
C ALA A 301 -8.15 3.17 13.85
N LEU A 302 -9.32 3.68 13.44
CA LEU A 302 -10.49 3.89 14.30
C LEU A 302 -11.39 2.65 14.47
N LEU A 303 -11.09 1.54 13.78
CA LEU A 303 -11.83 0.28 13.92
C LEU A 303 -11.37 -0.54 15.13
N GLY A 304 -12.20 -1.49 15.56
CA GLY A 304 -11.92 -2.35 16.71
C GLY A 304 -12.14 -1.64 18.04
N GLY A 305 -11.70 -2.30 19.12
CA GLY A 305 -11.92 -1.83 20.49
C GLY A 305 -13.35 -2.09 21.00
N PRO A 306 -13.60 -1.90 22.31
CA PRO A 306 -14.89 -2.21 22.93
C PRO A 306 -16.08 -1.53 22.25
N GLY A 307 -16.99 -2.34 21.69
CA GLY A 307 -18.21 -1.86 21.02
C GLY A 307 -18.01 -1.18 19.66
N ASN A 308 -16.79 -1.19 19.13
CA ASN A 308 -16.36 -0.75 17.78
C ASN A 308 -17.17 0.44 17.21
N PRO A 309 -17.11 1.64 17.83
CA PRO A 309 -17.88 2.80 17.38
C PRO A 309 -17.46 3.29 15.98
N GLY A 310 -16.21 3.05 15.58
CA GLY A 310 -15.72 3.36 14.23
C GLY A 310 -16.43 2.54 13.15
N GLN A 311 -16.66 1.24 13.38
CA GLN A 311 -17.38 0.38 12.45
C GLN A 311 -18.84 0.84 12.24
N LYS A 312 -19.54 1.23 13.30
CA LYS A 312 -20.93 1.75 13.20
C LYS A 312 -21.03 2.98 12.30
N GLN A 313 -20.09 3.92 12.44
CA GLN A 313 -20.01 5.09 11.54
C GLN A 313 -19.56 4.73 10.12
N LEU A 314 -18.70 3.72 9.97
CA LEU A 314 -18.30 3.21 8.67
C LEU A 314 -19.46 2.58 7.90
N THR A 315 -20.28 1.76 8.56
CA THR A 315 -21.51 1.19 8.00
C THR A 315 -22.46 2.32 7.56
N CYS A 316 -22.71 3.30 8.43
CA CYS A 316 -23.52 4.48 8.11
C CYS A 316 -22.99 5.27 6.90
N LEU A 317 -21.66 5.47 6.83
CA LEU A 317 -21.00 6.13 5.70
C LEU A 317 -21.24 5.36 4.40
N PHE A 318 -20.97 4.05 4.38
CA PHE A 318 -21.14 3.21 3.19
C PHE A 318 -22.59 3.08 2.75
N SER A 319 -23.55 2.98 3.67
CA SER A 319 -24.99 3.06 3.35
C SER A 319 -25.37 4.41 2.74
N SER A 320 -24.84 5.52 3.26
CA SER A 320 -25.13 6.87 2.78
C SER A 320 -24.59 7.14 1.36
N ILE A 321 -23.49 6.48 0.98
CA ILE A 321 -22.86 6.65 -0.34
C ILE A 321 -23.19 5.53 -1.33
N ALA A 322 -23.94 4.50 -0.93
CA ALA A 322 -24.21 3.30 -1.73
C ALA A 322 -24.82 3.61 -3.11
N SER A 323 -25.73 4.58 -3.19
CA SER A 323 -26.36 5.01 -4.45
C SER A 323 -25.36 5.57 -5.46
N PHE A 324 -24.27 6.19 -5.00
CA PHE A 324 -23.23 6.76 -5.87
C PHE A 324 -22.30 5.71 -6.49
N TYR A 325 -22.29 4.47 -5.99
CA TYR A 325 -21.57 3.35 -6.61
C TYR A 325 -22.36 2.64 -7.73
N HIS A 326 -23.67 2.92 -7.87
CA HIS A 326 -24.50 2.28 -8.89
C HIS A 326 -24.01 2.65 -10.31
N PRO A 327 -23.89 1.69 -11.26
CA PRO A 327 -23.34 1.95 -12.62
C PRO A 327 -24.01 3.07 -13.43
N SER A 328 -25.29 3.35 -13.16
CA SER A 328 -26.03 4.47 -13.78
C SER A 328 -25.64 5.85 -13.21
N ASN A 329 -25.18 5.92 -11.96
CA ASN A 329 -24.95 7.15 -11.21
C ASN A 329 -23.49 7.62 -11.35
N HIS A 330 -23.04 7.77 -12.60
CA HIS A 330 -21.68 8.16 -12.94
C HIS A 330 -21.45 9.67 -12.82
N GLY A 331 -20.34 10.09 -12.20
CA GLY A 331 -19.98 11.50 -12.10
C GLY A 331 -18.59 11.76 -11.51
N ARG A 332 -18.30 13.04 -11.22
CA ARG A 332 -16.94 13.50 -10.81
C ARG A 332 -16.44 12.87 -9.50
N TRP A 333 -17.34 12.38 -8.66
CA TRP A 333 -17.03 11.68 -7.41
C TRP A 333 -16.46 10.26 -7.61
N GLN A 334 -16.72 9.62 -8.75
CA GLN A 334 -16.48 8.19 -8.96
C GLN A 334 -15.01 7.81 -8.71
N SER A 335 -14.06 8.61 -9.19
CA SER A 335 -12.63 8.35 -9.02
C SER A 335 -12.14 8.44 -7.56
N ARG A 336 -12.82 9.25 -6.71
CA ARG A 336 -12.55 9.32 -5.26
C ARG A 336 -13.18 8.16 -4.52
N LEU A 337 -14.43 7.82 -4.86
CA LEU A 337 -15.15 6.69 -4.26
C LEU A 337 -14.49 5.36 -4.58
N MET A 338 -14.16 5.08 -5.84
CA MET A 338 -13.47 3.85 -6.23
C MET A 338 -12.10 3.72 -5.55
N ARG A 339 -11.35 4.82 -5.42
CA ARG A 339 -10.08 4.82 -4.67
C ARG A 339 -10.26 4.57 -3.16
N LEU A 340 -11.36 5.04 -2.56
CA LEU A 340 -11.70 4.74 -1.16
C LEU A 340 -12.02 3.25 -1.00
N LEU A 341 -12.93 2.74 -1.86
CA LEU A 341 -13.36 1.34 -1.91
C LEU A 341 -12.18 0.38 -2.12
N GLN A 342 -11.27 0.69 -3.05
CA GLN A 342 -10.08 -0.10 -3.33
C GLN A 342 -9.08 -0.11 -2.17
N ARG A 343 -8.79 1.07 -1.60
CA ARG A 343 -7.67 1.22 -0.65
C ARG A 343 -8.04 0.84 0.78
N LEU A 344 -9.32 0.94 1.17
CA LEU A 344 -9.76 0.68 2.54
C LEU A 344 -9.59 -0.78 2.97
N PRO A 345 -10.11 -1.80 2.24
CA PRO A 345 -9.85 -3.21 2.55
C PRO A 345 -8.36 -3.54 2.57
N ALA A 346 -7.59 -3.03 1.60
CA ALA A 346 -6.13 -3.22 1.57
C ALA A 346 -5.40 -2.61 2.77
N SER A 347 -6.00 -1.63 3.45
CA SER A 347 -5.48 -1.04 4.69
C SER A 347 -5.84 -1.86 5.92
N VAL A 348 -7.07 -2.39 5.98
CA VAL A 348 -7.47 -3.37 7.01
C VAL A 348 -6.61 -4.64 6.93
N VAL A 349 -6.36 -5.18 5.73
CA VAL A 349 -5.42 -6.32 5.54
C VAL A 349 -4.02 -6.01 6.10
N ARG A 350 -3.49 -4.79 5.88
CA ARG A 350 -2.20 -4.37 6.48
C ARG A 350 -2.26 -4.27 8.00
N ARG A 351 -3.37 -3.81 8.58
CA ARG A 351 -3.58 -3.75 10.03
C ARG A 351 -3.66 -5.16 10.64
N VAL A 352 -4.46 -6.05 10.06
CA VAL A 352 -4.55 -7.47 10.47
C VAL A 352 -3.19 -8.15 10.39
N HIS A 353 -2.41 -7.91 9.33
CA HIS A 353 -1.04 -8.43 9.24
C HIS A 353 -0.13 -7.88 10.36
N ARG A 354 -0.18 -6.56 10.68
CA ARG A 354 0.55 -5.97 11.82
C ARG A 354 0.14 -6.60 13.16
N GLU A 355 -1.13 -6.96 13.34
CA GLU A 355 -1.67 -7.45 14.60
C GLU A 355 -1.50 -8.97 14.81
N ARG A 356 -1.51 -9.76 13.73
CA ARG A 356 -1.55 -11.24 13.80
C ARG A 356 -0.30 -11.96 13.26
N HIS A 357 0.49 -11.31 12.39
CA HIS A 357 1.52 -11.99 11.61
C HIS A 357 2.88 -11.29 11.55
N ALA A 358 2.96 -10.00 11.89
CA ALA A 358 4.22 -9.29 11.93
C ALA A 358 5.08 -9.76 13.11
N GLU A 359 6.37 -9.99 12.85
CA GLU A 359 7.34 -10.32 13.89
C GLU A 359 7.44 -9.18 14.92
N PRO A 360 7.64 -9.49 16.22
CA PRO A 360 7.92 -8.48 17.22
C PRO A 360 9.10 -7.61 16.80
N SER A 361 8.92 -6.29 16.88
CA SER A 361 9.96 -5.29 16.62
C SER A 361 9.85 -4.21 17.68
N TRP A 362 10.81 -3.28 17.69
CA TRP A 362 10.82 -2.14 18.60
C TRP A 362 9.63 -1.17 18.38
N ILE A 363 8.89 -1.31 17.28
CA ILE A 363 7.74 -0.47 16.96
C ILE A 363 6.56 -0.87 17.87
N THR A 364 5.93 0.12 18.50
CA THR A 364 4.79 -0.04 19.41
C THR A 364 3.70 -0.98 18.85
N LEU A 365 3.44 -2.05 19.61
CA LEU A 365 2.42 -3.05 19.30
C LEU A 365 1.01 -2.51 19.58
N VAL A 366 0.02 -3.08 18.88
CA VAL A 366 -1.40 -2.77 19.16
C VAL A 366 -1.84 -3.53 20.42
N PRO A 367 -2.41 -2.85 21.44
CA PRO A 367 -2.95 -3.50 22.64
C PRO A 367 -4.01 -4.53 22.29
N GLU A 368 -4.07 -5.64 23.03
CA GLU A 368 -4.93 -6.79 22.67
C GLU A 368 -6.42 -6.42 22.64
N CYS A 369 -6.87 -5.58 23.57
CA CYS A 369 -8.23 -5.04 23.63
C CYS A 369 -8.61 -4.12 22.47
N GLN A 370 -7.68 -3.80 21.57
CA GLN A 370 -7.84 -2.92 20.41
C GLN A 370 -7.51 -3.63 19.08
N ARG A 371 -7.18 -4.93 19.10
CA ARG A 371 -6.97 -5.72 17.87
C ARG A 371 -8.32 -6.04 17.21
N LEU A 372 -8.30 -6.27 15.89
CA LEU A 372 -9.49 -6.64 15.13
C LEU A 372 -9.82 -8.13 15.34
N THR A 373 -11.01 -8.41 15.88
CA THR A 373 -11.57 -9.75 16.01
C THR A 373 -12.10 -10.25 14.66
N ASP A 374 -12.38 -11.55 14.54
CA ASP A 374 -12.99 -12.08 13.31
C ASP A 374 -14.43 -11.58 13.10
N GLU A 375 -15.16 -11.30 14.19
CA GLU A 375 -16.47 -10.65 14.13
C GLU A 375 -16.38 -9.21 13.55
N ASP A 376 -15.38 -8.43 13.97
CA ASP A 376 -15.11 -7.09 13.41
C ASP A 376 -14.83 -7.15 11.90
N LEU A 377 -14.07 -8.17 11.46
CA LEU A 377 -13.75 -8.37 10.03
C LEU A 377 -14.99 -8.76 9.22
N GLN A 378 -15.87 -9.58 9.79
CA GLN A 378 -17.15 -9.90 9.16
C GLN A 378 -18.09 -8.70 9.06
N GLU A 379 -18.21 -7.87 10.11
CA GLU A 379 -19.02 -6.64 10.07
C GLU A 379 -18.46 -5.63 9.05
N PHE A 380 -17.13 -5.49 9.01
CA PHE A 380 -16.43 -4.68 8.01
C PHE A 380 -16.76 -5.14 6.58
N THR A 381 -16.62 -6.44 6.27
CA THR A 381 -16.94 -6.97 4.94
C THR A 381 -18.41 -6.79 4.59
N LYS A 382 -19.34 -7.10 5.51
CA LYS A 382 -20.80 -6.90 5.31
C LYS A 382 -21.14 -5.45 4.95
N SER A 383 -20.41 -4.49 5.53
CA SER A 383 -20.63 -3.06 5.30
C SER A 383 -20.14 -2.57 3.93
N LEU A 384 -19.10 -3.19 3.36
CA LEU A 384 -18.52 -2.79 2.08
C LEU A 384 -19.03 -3.61 0.90
N ILE A 385 -19.38 -4.88 1.08
CA ILE A 385 -19.65 -5.83 -0.03
C ILE A 385 -20.74 -5.33 -0.99
N GLY A 386 -21.82 -4.74 -0.47
CA GLY A 386 -22.90 -4.21 -1.32
C GLY A 386 -22.43 -3.08 -2.26
N ALA A 387 -21.64 -2.13 -1.76
CA ALA A 387 -21.04 -1.09 -2.58
C ALA A 387 -20.03 -1.67 -3.59
N THR A 388 -19.26 -2.69 -3.18
CA THR A 388 -18.29 -3.37 -4.05
C THR A 388 -18.94 -4.13 -5.21
N LEU A 389 -20.07 -4.80 -4.96
CA LEU A 389 -20.82 -5.53 -5.99
C LEU A 389 -21.49 -4.58 -7.01
N LEU A 390 -21.89 -3.38 -6.58
CA LEU A 390 -22.33 -2.31 -7.50
C LEU A 390 -21.16 -1.76 -8.32
N ALA A 391 -20.02 -1.52 -7.67
CA ALA A 391 -18.80 -1.00 -8.29
C ALA A 391 -18.19 -1.94 -9.34
N MET A 392 -18.38 -3.26 -9.21
CA MET A 392 -17.92 -4.27 -10.17
C MET A 392 -18.38 -3.95 -11.61
N PHE A 393 -19.60 -3.43 -11.78
CA PHE A 393 -20.17 -3.09 -13.08
C PHE A 393 -20.01 -1.60 -13.44
N SER A 394 -19.07 -0.88 -12.82
CA SER A 394 -18.82 0.54 -13.11
C SER A 394 -18.38 0.76 -14.57
N LYS A 395 -18.95 1.79 -15.21
CA LYS A 395 -18.59 2.22 -16.58
C LYS A 395 -17.13 2.67 -16.73
N THR A 396 -16.42 2.89 -15.62
CA THR A 396 -14.98 3.20 -15.57
C THR A 396 -14.09 1.96 -15.60
N GLY A 397 -14.66 0.75 -15.62
CA GLY A 397 -13.96 -0.52 -15.46
C GLY A 397 -14.07 -1.10 -14.05
N SER A 398 -13.87 -2.42 -13.94
CA SER A 398 -14.04 -3.22 -12.72
C SER A 398 -12.79 -3.35 -11.85
N THR A 399 -11.64 -2.82 -12.28
CA THR A 399 -10.33 -3.07 -11.65
C THR A 399 -10.27 -2.67 -10.18
N ASP A 400 -10.76 -1.48 -9.82
CA ASP A 400 -10.76 -1.01 -8.44
C ASP A 400 -11.66 -1.87 -7.53
N ALA A 401 -12.78 -2.38 -8.07
CA ALA A 401 -13.65 -3.31 -7.37
C ALA A 401 -13.02 -4.71 -7.24
N ALA A 402 -12.32 -5.20 -8.28
CA ALA A 402 -11.57 -6.46 -8.22
C ALA A 402 -10.47 -6.42 -7.14
N TYR A 403 -9.74 -5.30 -7.02
CA TYR A 403 -8.78 -5.10 -5.93
C TYR A 403 -9.45 -5.01 -4.55
N ALA A 404 -10.63 -4.38 -4.43
CA ALA A 404 -11.38 -4.37 -3.18
C ALA A 404 -11.81 -5.79 -2.78
N LEU A 405 -12.41 -6.55 -3.71
CA LEU A 405 -12.84 -7.94 -3.53
C LEU A 405 -11.68 -8.87 -3.18
N GLN A 406 -10.52 -8.74 -3.84
CA GLN A 406 -9.30 -9.46 -3.49
C GLN A 406 -8.96 -9.30 -2.00
N ASN A 407 -8.99 -8.06 -1.49
CA ASN A 407 -8.63 -7.79 -0.11
C ASN A 407 -9.74 -8.19 0.87
N LEU A 408 -11.02 -8.09 0.51
CA LEU A 408 -12.14 -8.60 1.30
C LEU A 408 -12.11 -10.14 1.40
N ALA A 409 -11.78 -10.84 0.31
CA ALA A 409 -11.63 -12.29 0.28
C ALA A 409 -10.35 -12.80 0.97
N LEU A 410 -9.38 -11.93 1.28
CA LEU A 410 -8.27 -12.24 2.19
C LEU A 410 -8.66 -12.12 3.68
N LEU A 411 -9.72 -11.37 3.99
CA LEU A 411 -10.23 -11.20 5.36
C LEU A 411 -11.30 -12.24 5.70
N THR A 412 -12.34 -12.34 4.86
CA THR A 412 -13.53 -13.18 5.08
C THR A 412 -14.01 -13.76 3.72
N PRO A 413 -13.34 -14.80 3.18
CA PRO A 413 -13.69 -15.39 1.88
C PRO A 413 -15.15 -15.86 1.81
N GLU A 414 -15.68 -16.40 2.91
CA GLU A 414 -17.04 -16.93 3.05
C GLU A 414 -18.15 -15.88 2.84
N LEU A 415 -17.83 -14.60 3.00
CA LEU A 415 -18.75 -13.48 2.74
C LEU A 415 -18.50 -12.79 1.39
N ALA A 416 -17.25 -12.78 0.93
CA ALA A 416 -16.85 -12.03 -0.26
C ALA A 416 -17.01 -12.83 -1.56
N ILE A 417 -16.76 -14.14 -1.53
CA ILE A 417 -16.71 -14.99 -2.74
C ILE A 417 -18.11 -15.36 -3.27
N PRO A 418 -19.05 -15.89 -2.46
CA PRO A 418 -20.32 -16.40 -3.00
C PRO A 418 -21.13 -15.40 -3.83
N PRO A 419 -21.29 -14.11 -3.42
CA PRO A 419 -22.08 -13.14 -4.19
C PRO A 419 -21.47 -12.74 -5.53
N VAL A 420 -20.16 -12.91 -5.72
CA VAL A 420 -19.46 -12.67 -6.99
C VAL A 420 -19.51 -13.92 -7.86
N LEU A 421 -19.36 -15.09 -7.24
CA LEU A 421 -19.44 -16.39 -7.89
C LEU A 421 -20.82 -16.61 -8.55
N GLU A 422 -21.90 -16.32 -7.83
CA GLU A 422 -23.28 -16.33 -8.34
C GLU A 422 -23.42 -15.45 -9.61
N LYS A 423 -22.87 -14.22 -9.54
CA LYS A 423 -22.87 -13.27 -10.67
C LYS A 423 -21.99 -13.73 -11.82
N THR A 424 -20.91 -14.44 -11.54
CA THR A 424 -20.02 -15.02 -12.56
C THR A 424 -20.72 -16.12 -13.34
N TYR A 425 -21.41 -17.05 -12.65
CA TYR A 425 -22.18 -18.10 -13.32
C TYR A 425 -23.34 -17.53 -14.14
N ALA A 426 -24.05 -16.52 -13.63
CA ALA A 426 -25.08 -15.82 -14.40
C ALA A 426 -24.48 -15.15 -15.66
N ALA A 427 -23.34 -14.45 -15.52
CA ALA A 427 -22.67 -13.77 -16.62
C ALA A 427 -22.13 -14.73 -17.70
N MET A 428 -21.69 -15.94 -17.31
CA MET A 428 -21.28 -17.01 -18.24
C MET A 428 -22.44 -17.57 -19.07
N GLN A 429 -23.68 -17.52 -18.55
CA GLN A 429 -24.87 -17.99 -19.26
C GLN A 429 -25.49 -16.92 -20.17
N THR A 430 -25.35 -15.63 -19.85
CA THR A 430 -25.92 -14.53 -20.64
C THR A 430 -25.10 -14.20 -21.90
N LEU A 431 -25.72 -14.36 -23.07
CA LEU A 431 -25.15 -13.95 -24.36
C LEU A 431 -25.34 -12.45 -24.67
N THR A 432 -26.19 -11.74 -23.92
CA THR A 432 -26.63 -10.37 -24.24
C THR A 432 -25.81 -9.26 -23.58
N GLU A 433 -25.00 -9.58 -22.56
CA GLU A 433 -24.30 -8.58 -21.73
C GLU A 433 -22.80 -8.88 -21.58
N PRO A 434 -21.99 -8.82 -22.67
CA PRO A 434 -20.57 -9.24 -22.62
C PRO A 434 -19.71 -8.46 -21.61
N HIS A 435 -20.13 -7.25 -21.25
CA HIS A 435 -19.47 -6.42 -20.22
C HIS A 435 -19.60 -6.97 -18.79
N THR A 436 -20.63 -7.77 -18.48
CA THR A 436 -20.78 -8.37 -17.15
C THR A 436 -19.81 -9.52 -16.97
N LEU A 437 -19.62 -10.36 -18.00
CA LEU A 437 -18.64 -11.45 -18.02
C LEU A 437 -17.21 -10.94 -17.80
N THR A 438 -16.80 -9.89 -18.52
CA THR A 438 -15.44 -9.34 -18.36
C THR A 438 -15.23 -8.71 -16.97
N ALA A 439 -16.25 -8.05 -16.43
CA ALA A 439 -16.23 -7.53 -15.06
C ALA A 439 -16.10 -8.64 -14.01
N THR A 440 -16.93 -9.70 -14.09
CA THR A 440 -16.94 -10.79 -13.10
C THR A 440 -15.68 -11.65 -13.18
N LEU A 441 -15.18 -11.98 -14.38
CA LEU A 441 -13.91 -12.71 -14.52
C LEU A 441 -12.73 -11.93 -13.91
N SER A 442 -12.67 -10.62 -14.13
CA SER A 442 -11.66 -9.74 -13.52
C SER A 442 -11.70 -9.78 -11.98
N CYS A 443 -12.89 -9.75 -11.39
CA CYS A 443 -13.06 -9.87 -9.95
C CYS A 443 -12.69 -11.26 -9.40
N MET A 444 -13.06 -12.32 -10.11
CA MET A 444 -12.69 -13.70 -9.73
C MET A 444 -11.18 -13.96 -9.83
N ILE A 445 -10.47 -13.38 -10.81
CA ILE A 445 -8.99 -13.39 -10.86
C ILE A 445 -8.39 -12.82 -9.57
N GLY A 446 -8.91 -11.69 -9.09
CA GLY A 446 -8.45 -11.06 -7.84
C GLY A 446 -8.61 -11.96 -6.62
N MET A 447 -9.68 -12.77 -6.57
CA MET A 447 -10.00 -13.65 -5.45
C MET A 447 -9.51 -15.10 -5.63
N ALA A 448 -8.91 -15.46 -6.77
CA ALA A 448 -8.56 -16.84 -7.11
C ALA A 448 -7.75 -17.55 -6.02
N ARG A 449 -6.78 -16.84 -5.40
CA ARG A 449 -5.95 -17.38 -4.30
C ARG A 449 -6.75 -17.69 -3.03
N SER A 450 -7.81 -16.93 -2.75
CA SER A 450 -8.70 -17.19 -1.62
C SER A 450 -9.69 -18.32 -1.93
N LEU A 451 -10.16 -18.42 -3.18
CA LEU A 451 -11.07 -19.48 -3.64
C LEU A 451 -10.43 -20.88 -3.53
N VAL A 452 -9.14 -20.99 -3.85
CA VAL A 452 -8.39 -22.27 -3.81
C VAL A 452 -7.54 -22.44 -2.55
N SER A 453 -7.77 -21.60 -1.53
CA SER A 453 -6.99 -21.65 -0.29
C SER A 453 -7.15 -23.00 0.42
N PRO A 454 -6.08 -23.59 0.98
CA PRO A 454 -6.18 -24.80 1.79
C PRO A 454 -6.83 -24.56 3.16
N ASN A 455 -7.05 -23.29 3.55
CA ASN A 455 -7.63 -22.94 4.85
C ASN A 455 -9.15 -23.19 4.86
N ASN A 456 -9.66 -23.83 5.92
CA ASN A 456 -11.07 -24.24 6.06
C ASN A 456 -12.10 -23.10 6.23
N HIS A 457 -11.78 -21.85 5.86
CA HIS A 457 -12.74 -20.74 5.89
C HIS A 457 -13.78 -20.82 4.76
N TYR A 458 -13.41 -21.31 3.58
CA TYR A 458 -14.34 -21.49 2.45
C TYR A 458 -13.97 -22.74 1.63
N PRO A 459 -14.10 -23.95 2.21
CA PRO A 459 -13.59 -25.20 1.62
C PRO A 459 -14.30 -25.58 0.30
N GLU A 460 -15.56 -25.19 0.15
CA GLU A 460 -16.40 -25.40 -1.03
C GLU A 460 -15.92 -24.61 -2.27
N GLY A 461 -15.17 -23.51 -2.08
CA GLY A 461 -14.58 -22.72 -3.16
C GLY A 461 -13.78 -23.53 -4.17
N ARG A 462 -13.10 -24.60 -3.69
CA ARG A 462 -12.30 -25.51 -4.50
C ARG A 462 -13.13 -26.27 -5.55
N ALA A 463 -14.40 -26.56 -5.27
CA ALA A 463 -15.29 -27.27 -6.20
C ALA A 463 -15.69 -26.42 -7.42
N HIS A 464 -15.59 -25.09 -7.30
CA HIS A 464 -15.97 -24.18 -8.38
C HIS A 464 -14.88 -24.00 -9.44
N VAL A 465 -13.63 -24.40 -9.19
CA VAL A 465 -12.49 -24.16 -10.11
C VAL A 465 -12.73 -24.75 -11.50
N LEU A 466 -13.05 -26.04 -11.59
CA LEU A 466 -13.26 -26.72 -12.86
C LEU A 466 -14.52 -26.21 -13.60
N PRO A 467 -15.71 -26.09 -12.96
CA PRO A 467 -16.87 -25.48 -13.60
C PRO A 467 -16.63 -24.05 -14.12
N LEU A 468 -15.83 -23.25 -13.41
CA LEU A 468 -15.45 -21.92 -13.86
C LEU A 468 -14.46 -21.94 -15.03
N LEU A 469 -13.48 -22.86 -15.03
CA LEU A 469 -12.55 -23.05 -16.14
C LEU A 469 -13.29 -23.47 -17.42
N MET A 470 -14.16 -24.48 -17.33
CA MET A 470 -15.02 -24.93 -18.44
C MET A 470 -15.96 -23.81 -18.91
N GLY A 471 -16.66 -23.14 -17.97
CA GLY A 471 -17.57 -22.03 -18.27
C GLY A 471 -16.89 -20.78 -18.85
N ALA A 472 -15.58 -20.62 -18.64
CA ALA A 472 -14.81 -19.53 -19.22
C ALA A 472 -14.34 -19.81 -20.67
N LEU A 473 -14.32 -21.06 -21.14
CA LEU A 473 -13.82 -21.40 -22.49
C LEU A 473 -14.51 -20.62 -23.64
N PRO A 474 -15.84 -20.39 -23.65
CA PRO A 474 -16.51 -19.54 -24.66
C PRO A 474 -16.10 -18.05 -24.60
N GLY A 475 -15.32 -17.65 -23.60
CA GLY A 475 -14.66 -16.35 -23.51
C GLY A 475 -13.48 -16.17 -24.46
N VAL A 476 -12.91 -17.26 -24.99
CA VAL A 476 -11.86 -17.24 -26.02
C VAL A 476 -12.49 -16.91 -27.37
N ASP A 477 -12.61 -15.62 -27.66
CA ASP A 477 -13.37 -15.05 -28.78
C ASP A 477 -12.46 -14.16 -29.64
N PRO A 478 -12.25 -14.46 -30.94
CA PRO A 478 -11.39 -13.63 -31.79
C PRO A 478 -12.00 -12.26 -32.12
N ASN A 479 -13.31 -12.08 -31.92
CA ASN A 479 -14.03 -10.85 -32.24
C ASN A 479 -14.02 -9.83 -31.09
N ASP A 480 -13.95 -10.31 -29.84
CA ASP A 480 -13.81 -9.46 -28.64
C ASP A 480 -12.46 -9.69 -27.96
N PHE A 481 -11.49 -8.87 -28.35
CA PHE A 481 -10.15 -8.85 -27.77
C PHE A 481 -10.16 -8.66 -26.24
N SER A 482 -11.10 -7.89 -25.69
CA SER A 482 -11.14 -7.61 -24.24
C SER A 482 -11.61 -8.84 -23.46
N LYS A 483 -12.68 -9.49 -23.96
CA LYS A 483 -13.20 -10.77 -23.45
C LYS A 483 -12.17 -11.89 -23.56
N CYS A 484 -11.47 -11.97 -24.69
CA CYS A 484 -10.44 -12.97 -24.93
C CYS A 484 -9.24 -12.80 -23.99
N MET A 485 -8.73 -11.57 -23.83
CA MET A 485 -7.61 -11.26 -22.94
C MET A 485 -7.92 -11.56 -21.46
N ILE A 486 -9.11 -11.17 -20.95
CA ILE A 486 -9.46 -11.46 -19.56
C ILE A 486 -9.71 -12.96 -19.34
N THR A 487 -10.19 -13.68 -20.36
CA THR A 487 -10.36 -15.14 -20.31
C THR A 487 -9.02 -15.87 -20.26
N PHE A 488 -8.04 -15.46 -21.08
CA PHE A 488 -6.68 -16.01 -20.96
C PHE A 488 -6.06 -15.70 -19.60
N GLN A 489 -6.20 -14.48 -19.08
CA GLN A 489 -5.71 -14.14 -17.74
C GLN A 489 -6.40 -14.98 -16.65
N PHE A 490 -7.71 -15.25 -16.79
CA PHE A 490 -8.47 -16.12 -15.90
C PHE A 490 -7.91 -17.54 -15.88
N ILE A 491 -7.82 -18.15 -17.06
CA ILE A 491 -7.28 -19.52 -17.24
C ILE A 491 -5.85 -19.60 -16.69
N THR A 492 -4.95 -18.68 -17.07
CA THR A 492 -3.56 -18.66 -16.57
C THR A 492 -3.50 -18.50 -15.04
N THR A 493 -4.39 -17.71 -14.44
CA THR A 493 -4.41 -17.53 -12.97
C THR A 493 -4.81 -18.83 -12.27
N PHE A 494 -5.83 -19.54 -12.74
CA PHE A 494 -6.26 -20.77 -12.10
C PHE A 494 -5.30 -21.95 -12.35
N THR A 495 -4.76 -22.09 -13.56
CA THR A 495 -3.81 -23.18 -13.90
C THR A 495 -2.41 -22.98 -13.29
N THR A 496 -2.06 -21.78 -12.83
CA THR A 496 -0.85 -21.56 -12.02
C THR A 496 -1.06 -21.77 -10.52
N LEU A 497 -2.31 -21.81 -10.06
CA LEU A 497 -2.66 -22.05 -8.64
C LEU A 497 -3.07 -23.51 -8.36
N VAL A 498 -3.59 -24.23 -9.36
CA VAL A 498 -4.06 -25.62 -9.22
C VAL A 498 -3.27 -26.53 -10.15
N PRO A 499 -2.61 -27.59 -9.64
CA PRO A 499 -1.93 -28.56 -10.49
C PRO A 499 -2.95 -29.38 -11.29
N LEU A 500 -2.88 -29.29 -12.62
CA LEU A 500 -3.72 -30.07 -13.54
C LEU A 500 -3.20 -31.51 -13.63
N VAL A 501 -3.57 -32.34 -12.66
CA VAL A 501 -3.22 -33.76 -12.58
C VAL A 501 -4.49 -34.55 -12.30
N ASP A 502 -4.74 -35.61 -13.08
CA ASP A 502 -5.83 -36.53 -12.80
C ASP A 502 -5.56 -37.33 -11.52
N CYS A 503 -6.36 -37.05 -10.51
CA CYS A 503 -6.38 -37.70 -9.20
C CYS A 503 -7.66 -38.53 -9.00
N SER A 504 -8.47 -38.78 -10.04
CA SER A 504 -9.76 -39.49 -9.97
C SER A 504 -9.65 -40.91 -9.41
N SER A 505 -8.50 -41.55 -9.56
CA SER A 505 -8.21 -42.86 -8.96
C SER A 505 -7.81 -42.82 -7.48
N ALA A 506 -7.56 -41.65 -6.88
CA ALA A 506 -7.10 -41.55 -5.48
C ALA A 506 -8.14 -42.04 -4.44
N PRO A 507 -9.45 -41.77 -4.55
CA PRO A 507 -10.43 -42.26 -3.58
C PRO A 507 -10.58 -43.78 -3.51
N SER A 508 -10.17 -44.53 -4.54
CA SER A 508 -10.15 -46.00 -4.48
C SER A 508 -8.90 -46.55 -3.78
N ARG A 509 -7.88 -45.70 -3.56
CA ARG A 509 -6.60 -46.07 -2.94
C ARG A 509 -6.47 -45.60 -1.49
N TYR A 510 -7.19 -44.54 -1.10
CA TYR A 510 -7.12 -43.94 0.23
C TYR A 510 -8.52 -43.69 0.80
N ALA A 511 -8.86 -44.39 1.88
CA ALA A 511 -10.19 -44.32 2.50
C ALA A 511 -10.46 -42.99 3.25
N ASP A 512 -9.39 -42.28 3.64
CA ASP A 512 -9.48 -41.09 4.51
C ASP A 512 -9.83 -39.78 3.75
N LEU A 513 -10.09 -39.85 2.44
CA LEU A 513 -10.31 -38.68 1.56
C LEU A 513 -11.76 -38.16 1.55
N THR A 514 -12.56 -38.37 2.60
CA THR A 514 -14.02 -38.15 2.57
C THR A 514 -14.46 -36.74 2.17
N GLU A 515 -13.75 -35.69 2.58
CA GLU A 515 -14.06 -34.29 2.24
C GLU A 515 -13.57 -33.84 0.85
N VAL A 516 -12.60 -34.55 0.27
CA VAL A 516 -11.91 -34.17 -0.99
C VAL A 516 -12.27 -35.11 -2.13
N ARG A 517 -12.94 -36.24 -1.84
CA ARG A 517 -13.32 -37.29 -2.79
C ARG A 517 -13.95 -36.74 -4.07
N ASP A 518 -14.92 -35.85 -3.94
CA ASP A 518 -15.70 -35.35 -5.07
C ASP A 518 -14.86 -34.39 -5.94
N LEU A 519 -13.88 -33.68 -5.34
CA LEU A 519 -12.85 -32.91 -6.06
C LEU A 519 -11.88 -33.83 -6.82
N CYS A 520 -11.51 -34.98 -6.23
CA CYS A 520 -10.70 -35.97 -6.92
C CYS A 520 -11.44 -36.53 -8.14
N PHE A 521 -12.72 -36.89 -8.03
CA PHE A 521 -13.48 -37.37 -9.19
C PHE A 521 -13.62 -36.31 -10.29
N ALA A 522 -13.83 -35.04 -9.94
CA ALA A 522 -13.87 -33.95 -10.90
C ALA A 522 -12.56 -33.78 -11.70
N SER A 523 -11.39 -34.15 -11.15
CA SER A 523 -10.09 -33.98 -11.84
C SER A 523 -9.92 -34.81 -13.13
N ALA A 524 -10.80 -35.79 -13.39
CA ALA A 524 -10.83 -36.50 -14.67
C ALA A 524 -11.13 -35.56 -15.87
N GLU A 525 -11.97 -34.54 -15.66
CA GLU A 525 -12.35 -33.57 -16.71
C GLU A 525 -11.23 -32.57 -17.06
N PHE A 526 -10.06 -32.63 -16.40
CA PHE A 526 -8.91 -31.80 -16.78
C PHE A 526 -8.37 -32.13 -18.18
N GLU A 527 -8.48 -33.39 -18.62
CA GLU A 527 -8.13 -33.77 -20.00
C GLU A 527 -9.07 -33.10 -21.01
N ASP A 528 -10.39 -33.20 -20.78
CA ASP A 528 -11.41 -32.56 -21.61
C ASP A 528 -11.22 -31.03 -21.67
N PHE A 529 -10.95 -30.39 -20.53
CA PHE A 529 -10.68 -28.95 -20.48
C PHE A 529 -9.49 -28.55 -21.37
N ILE A 530 -8.37 -29.29 -21.28
CA ILE A 530 -7.16 -29.02 -22.07
C ILE A 530 -7.43 -29.25 -23.57
N LEU A 531 -8.11 -30.35 -23.93
CA LEU A 531 -8.46 -30.67 -25.31
C LEU A 531 -9.38 -29.61 -25.93
N LEU A 532 -10.44 -29.21 -25.21
CA LEU A 532 -11.37 -28.17 -25.65
C LEU A 532 -10.68 -26.80 -25.79
N PHE A 533 -9.79 -26.44 -24.85
CA PHE A 533 -9.00 -25.22 -24.94
C PHE A 533 -8.12 -25.19 -26.20
N PHE A 534 -7.37 -26.26 -26.48
CA PHE A 534 -6.52 -26.33 -27.67
C PHE A 534 -7.31 -26.42 -28.98
N LEU A 535 -8.48 -27.08 -28.98
CA LEU A 535 -9.38 -27.12 -30.14
C LEU A 535 -9.89 -25.71 -30.47
N LEU A 536 -10.43 -24.98 -29.49
CA LEU A 536 -10.90 -23.60 -29.64
C LEU A 536 -9.77 -22.67 -30.10
N PHE A 537 -8.59 -22.77 -29.48
CA PHE A 537 -7.44 -21.96 -29.87
C PHE A 537 -7.01 -22.21 -31.32
N SER A 538 -6.98 -23.48 -31.74
CA SER A 538 -6.59 -23.88 -33.10
C SER A 538 -7.60 -23.43 -34.15
N LEU A 539 -8.89 -23.54 -33.85
CA LEU A 539 -9.98 -23.13 -34.75
C LEU A 539 -9.95 -21.62 -35.03
N HIS A 540 -9.94 -20.80 -33.98
CA HIS A 540 -9.90 -19.34 -34.14
C HIS A 540 -8.58 -18.85 -34.77
N LEU A 541 -7.45 -19.53 -34.53
CA LEU A 541 -6.18 -19.22 -35.22
C LEU A 541 -6.24 -19.52 -36.73
N ALA A 542 -7.01 -20.53 -37.15
CA ALA A 542 -7.26 -20.80 -38.55
C ALA A 542 -8.17 -19.73 -39.19
N GLU A 543 -9.25 -19.32 -38.50
CA GLU A 543 -10.14 -18.24 -38.95
C GLU A 543 -9.39 -16.92 -39.16
N LEU A 544 -8.56 -16.51 -38.20
CA LEU A 544 -7.72 -15.31 -38.29
C LEU A 544 -6.73 -15.37 -39.47
N LYS A 545 -6.17 -16.55 -39.77
CA LYS A 545 -5.33 -16.73 -40.97
C LYS A 545 -6.14 -16.60 -42.27
N CYS A 546 -7.34 -17.18 -42.33
CA CYS A 546 -8.21 -17.06 -43.50
C CYS A 546 -8.68 -15.61 -43.73
N GLN A 547 -9.08 -14.88 -42.68
CA GLN A 547 -9.40 -13.45 -42.78
C GLN A 547 -8.21 -12.64 -43.31
N LYS A 548 -7.00 -12.90 -42.79
CA LYS A 548 -5.78 -12.21 -43.21
C LYS A 548 -5.34 -12.55 -44.63
N MET A 549 -5.63 -13.76 -45.12
CA MET A 549 -5.45 -14.12 -46.53
C MET A 549 -6.46 -13.40 -47.44
N MET A 550 -7.74 -13.32 -47.05
CA MET A 550 -8.73 -12.56 -47.83
C MET A 550 -8.41 -11.06 -47.89
N LEU A 551 -7.90 -10.47 -46.80
CA LEU A 551 -7.40 -9.09 -46.75
C LEU A 551 -6.13 -8.83 -47.59
N HIS A 552 -5.47 -9.87 -48.12
CA HIS A 552 -4.35 -9.76 -49.07
C HIS A 552 -4.75 -10.11 -50.51
N ILE A 553 -6.01 -10.49 -50.75
CA ILE A 553 -6.59 -10.79 -52.07
C ILE A 553 -7.42 -9.59 -52.59
N HIS A 554 -7.61 -8.56 -51.76
CA HIS A 554 -8.05 -7.21 -52.11
C HIS A 554 -6.89 -6.21 -51.97
#